data_AF-A0A554KZT0-F1
#
_entry.id   AF-A0A554KZT0-F1
#
_cell.length_a   1.000
_cell.length_b   1.000
_cell.length_c   1.000
_cell.angle_alpha   90.00
_cell.angle_beta   90.00
_cell.angle_gamma   90.00
#
_symmetry.space_group_name_H-M   'P 1'
#
loop_
_entity.id
_entity.type
_entity.pdbx_description
1 polymer ?
#
loop_
_entity_poly.entity_id
_entity_poly.type
_entity_poly.pdbx_seq_one_letter_code
_entity_poly.pdbx_strand_id
1 'polypeptide(L)'
;MRIVEHIGAVSIFLVHCVVGVIIFFGWLWPSIWPIYIGLLVYVLFQNLILGYCILSRWEFSLRRMLNPKLRYQYNFTTYYTYKLTHKRLSTKFVQVAGTFFIVASLTISLSAKFLPSII
;
A
#
# COMPACT_ATOMS: atom_id res chain seq x y z
N MET A 1 6.95 -24.41 12.77
CA MET A 1 7.45 -23.15 12.17
C MET A 1 6.72 -22.77 10.88
N ARG A 2 6.62 -23.65 9.88
CA ARG A 2 5.93 -23.34 8.60
C ARG A 2 4.50 -22.80 8.73
N ILE A 3 3.70 -23.29 9.67
CA ILE A 3 2.33 -22.79 9.90
C ILE A 3 2.34 -21.35 10.43
N VAL A 4 3.24 -21.03 11.37
CA VAL A 4 3.37 -19.68 11.96
C VAL A 4 3.81 -18.67 10.90
N GLU A 5 4.80 -19.03 10.07
CA GLU A 5 5.26 -18.22 8.94
C GLU A 5 4.14 -18.00 7.91
N HIS A 6 3.33 -19.03 7.64
CA HIS A 6 2.21 -18.94 6.73
C HIS A 6 1.11 -18.01 7.25
N ILE A 7 0.70 -18.20 8.51
CA ILE A 7 -0.28 -17.32 9.16
C ILE A 7 0.23 -15.88 9.16
N GLY A 8 1.50 -15.65 9.53
CA GLY A 8 2.10 -14.32 9.50
C GLY A 8 2.06 -13.67 8.11
N ALA A 9 2.45 -14.41 7.06
CA ALA A 9 2.40 -13.89 5.69
C ALA A 9 0.97 -13.54 5.24
N VAL A 10 -0.03 -14.34 5.61
CA VAL A 10 -1.44 -14.08 5.30
C VAL A 10 -1.95 -12.88 6.09
N SER A 11 -1.62 -12.76 7.37
CA SER A 11 -2.01 -11.62 8.20
C SER A 11 -1.45 -10.30 7.66
N ILE A 12 -0.17 -10.27 7.28
CA ILE A 12 0.44 -9.05 6.71
C ILE A 12 -0.19 -8.72 5.35
N PHE A 13 -0.49 -9.72 4.53
CA PHE A 13 -1.22 -9.52 3.27
C PHE A 13 -2.58 -8.86 3.53
N LEU A 14 -3.37 -9.37 4.49
CA LEU A 14 -4.67 -8.80 4.85
C LEU A 14 -4.54 -7.37 5.35
N VAL A 15 -3.57 -7.08 6.22
CA VAL A 15 -3.29 -5.71 6.70
C VAL A 15 -2.94 -4.80 5.53
N HIS A 16 -2.13 -5.26 4.58
CA HIS A 16 -1.78 -4.48 3.39
C HIS A 16 -3.01 -4.18 2.53
N CYS A 17 -3.90 -5.16 2.33
CA CYS A 17 -5.17 -4.93 1.65
C CYS A 17 -6.03 -3.90 2.37
N VAL A 18 -6.15 -3.97 3.70
CA VAL A 18 -6.90 -3.00 4.50
C VAL A 18 -6.31 -1.59 4.35
N VAL A 19 -4.99 -1.45 4.43
CA VAL A 19 -4.31 -0.16 4.19
C VAL A 19 -4.63 0.36 2.79
N GLY A 20 -4.59 -0.50 1.76
CA GLY A 20 -4.97 -0.15 0.40
C GLY A 20 -6.42 0.35 0.31
N VAL A 21 -7.37 -0.35 0.94
CA VAL A 21 -8.79 0.06 0.98
C VAL A 21 -8.94 1.43 1.65
N ILE A 22 -8.26 1.67 2.77
CA ILE A 22 -8.31 2.98 3.43
C ILE A 22 -7.69 4.07 2.53
N ILE A 23 -6.60 3.80 1.83
CA ILE A 23 -5.98 4.77 0.91
C ILE A 23 -6.92 5.13 -0.25
N PHE A 24 -7.65 4.16 -0.81
CA PHE A 24 -8.57 4.42 -1.94
C PHE A 24 -9.91 5.03 -1.52
N PHE A 25 -10.45 4.65 -0.36
CA PHE A 25 -11.83 4.96 0.03
C PHE A 25 -11.97 5.68 1.38
N GLY A 26 -10.90 5.84 2.15
CA GLY A 26 -10.95 6.40 3.50
C GLY A 26 -11.44 7.85 3.57
N TRP A 27 -11.31 8.58 2.47
CA TRP A 27 -11.84 9.95 2.33
C TRP A 27 -13.37 10.04 2.34
N LEU A 28 -14.09 8.92 2.13
CA LEU A 28 -15.57 8.89 2.17
C LEU A 28 -16.15 9.03 3.57
N TRP A 29 -15.37 8.74 4.62
CA TRP A 29 -15.84 8.74 6.00
C TRP A 29 -15.11 9.81 6.83
N PRO A 30 -15.80 10.90 7.24
CA PRO A 30 -15.19 11.96 8.03
C PRO A 30 -14.59 11.49 9.37
N SER A 31 -15.18 10.46 9.98
CA SER A 31 -14.77 9.93 11.28
C SER A 31 -13.37 9.30 11.29
N ILE A 32 -12.90 8.77 10.15
CA ILE A 32 -11.58 8.16 10.02
C ILE A 32 -10.56 9.09 9.34
N TRP A 33 -10.92 10.35 9.10
CA TRP A 33 -10.05 11.30 8.39
C TRP A 33 -8.64 11.43 8.99
N PRO A 34 -8.44 11.51 10.32
CA PRO A 34 -7.09 11.58 10.88
C PRO A 34 -6.25 10.32 10.57
N ILE A 35 -6.89 9.15 10.61
CA ILE A 35 -6.25 7.86 10.29
C ILE A 35 -5.89 7.84 8.80
N TYR A 36 -6.81 8.29 7.94
CA TYR A 36 -6.60 8.38 6.50
C TYR A 36 -5.41 9.28 6.14
N ILE A 37 -5.36 10.50 6.67
CA ILE A 37 -4.24 11.43 6.44
C ILE A 37 -2.93 10.86 6.98
N GLY A 38 -2.94 10.30 8.19
CA GLY A 38 -1.77 9.66 8.78
C GLY A 38 -1.23 8.53 7.89
N LEU A 39 -2.11 7.69 7.35
CA LEU A 39 -1.73 6.62 6.42
C LEU A 39 -1.19 7.16 5.09
N LEU A 40 -1.81 8.18 4.49
CA LEU A 40 -1.30 8.79 3.26
C LEU A 40 0.11 9.34 3.45
N VAL A 41 0.34 10.11 4.52
CA VAL A 41 1.67 10.66 4.83
C VAL A 41 2.68 9.54 5.08
N TYR A 42 2.30 8.54 5.87
CA TYR A 42 3.16 7.40 6.17
C TYR A 42 3.55 6.60 4.93
N VAL A 43 2.59 6.29 4.05
CA VAL A 43 2.86 5.55 2.81
C VAL A 43 3.63 6.41 1.81
N LEU A 44 3.36 7.71 1.72
CA LEU A 44 4.14 8.63 0.90
C LEU A 44 5.60 8.66 1.34
N PHE A 45 5.84 8.79 2.65
CA PHE A 45 7.17 8.77 3.24
C PHE A 45 7.92 7.47 2.93
N GLN A 46 7.26 6.32 3.11
CA GLN A 46 7.84 5.02 2.75
C GLN A 46 8.16 4.93 1.26
N ASN A 47 7.27 5.41 0.39
CA ASN A 47 7.49 5.34 -1.03
C ASN A 47 8.63 6.25 -1.50
N LEU A 48 8.82 7.41 -0.86
CA LEU A 48 9.92 8.33 -1.17
C LEU A 48 11.27 7.82 -0.66
N ILE A 49 11.33 7.23 0.54
CA ILE A 49 12.60 6.79 1.15
C ILE A 49 12.98 5.39 0.73
N LEU A 50 12.03 4.45 0.75
CA LEU A 50 12.29 3.03 0.50
C LEU A 50 11.97 2.63 -0.94
N GLY A 51 11.10 3.36 -1.64
CA GLY A 51 10.58 2.98 -2.95
C GLY A 51 9.56 1.83 -2.93
N TYR A 52 9.11 1.42 -1.73
CA TYR A 52 8.13 0.35 -1.52
C TYR A 52 7.45 0.49 -0.15
N CYS A 53 6.28 -0.13 0.03
CA CYS A 53 5.62 -0.25 1.33
C CYS A 53 6.32 -1.30 2.21
N ILE A 54 6.60 -0.98 3.48
CA ILE A 54 7.31 -1.87 4.41
C ILE A 54 6.58 -3.20 4.62
N LEU A 55 5.24 -3.19 4.54
CA LEU A 55 4.40 -4.39 4.63
C LEU A 55 4.74 -5.39 3.53
N SER A 56 5.04 -4.93 2.29
CA SER A 56 5.53 -5.79 1.21
C SER A 56 6.79 -6.53 1.63
N ARG A 57 7.74 -5.83 2.24
CA ARG A 57 9.03 -6.43 2.63
C ARG A 57 8.83 -7.53 3.66
N TRP A 58 8.01 -7.28 4.68
CA TRP A 58 7.73 -8.27 5.72
C TRP A 58 6.96 -9.47 5.16
N GLU A 59 5.94 -9.23 4.34
CA GLU A 59 5.17 -10.29 3.70
C GLU A 59 6.07 -11.19 2.84
N PHE A 60 6.83 -10.60 1.92
CA PHE A 60 7.70 -11.37 1.02
C PHE A 60 8.86 -12.03 1.75
N SER A 61 9.34 -11.48 2.86
CA SER A 61 10.33 -12.15 3.70
C SER A 61 9.78 -13.45 4.27
N LEU A 62 8.59 -13.42 4.87
CA LEU A 62 7.92 -14.63 5.38
C LEU A 62 7.60 -15.62 4.26
N ARG A 63 7.11 -15.14 3.11
CA ARG A 63 6.85 -16.02 1.95
C ARG A 63 8.13 -16.63 1.38
N ARG A 64 9.28 -15.96 1.48
CA ARG A 64 10.58 -16.50 1.03
C ARG A 64 11.09 -17.58 1.98
N MET A 65 10.81 -17.48 3.29
CA MET A 65 11.11 -18.55 4.24
C MET A 65 10.32 -19.83 3.90
N LEU A 66 9.06 -19.68 3.48
CA LEU A 66 8.22 -20.80 3.03
C LEU A 66 8.61 -21.34 1.66
N ASN A 67 9.02 -20.45 0.75
CA ASN A 67 9.44 -20.79 -0.61
C ASN A 67 10.69 -19.99 -1.03
N PRO A 68 11.89 -20.58 -0.87
CA PRO A 68 13.16 -19.91 -1.21
C PRO A 68 13.30 -19.58 -2.71
N LYS A 69 12.53 -20.24 -3.59
CA LYS A 69 12.55 -19.97 -5.03
C LYS A 69 11.79 -18.70 -5.40
N LEU A 70 11.10 -18.05 -4.45
CA LEU A 70 10.36 -16.81 -4.67
C LEU A 70 11.32 -15.63 -4.92
N ARG A 71 11.63 -15.38 -6.20
CA ARG A 71 12.45 -14.25 -6.65
C ARG A 71 11.55 -13.08 -7.10
N TYR A 72 11.00 -12.34 -6.14
CA TYR A 72 10.30 -11.08 -6.41
C TYR A 72 10.96 -9.92 -5.68
N GLN A 73 11.10 -8.80 -6.40
CA GLN A 73 11.39 -7.50 -5.81
C GLN A 73 10.13 -7.06 -5.04
N TYR A 74 10.29 -6.43 -3.87
CA TYR A 74 9.29 -6.19 -2.83
C TYR A 74 8.09 -5.29 -3.23
N ASN A 75 7.49 -5.54 -4.37
CA ASN A 75 6.46 -4.72 -4.99
C ASN A 75 5.15 -5.50 -5.08
N PHE A 76 4.29 -5.28 -4.09
CA PHE A 76 3.05 -5.99 -3.87
C PHE A 76 2.16 -6.00 -5.11
N THR A 77 1.87 -4.81 -5.66
CA THR A 77 0.97 -4.64 -6.80
C THR A 77 1.46 -5.38 -8.03
N THR A 78 2.75 -5.28 -8.36
CA THR A 78 3.33 -5.98 -9.51
C THR A 78 3.26 -7.50 -9.34
N TYR A 79 3.57 -8.02 -8.15
CA TYR A 79 3.50 -9.46 -7.86
C TYR A 79 2.08 -10.01 -7.99
N TYR A 80 1.12 -9.38 -7.31
CA TYR A 80 -0.26 -9.88 -7.29
C TYR A 80 -0.97 -9.66 -8.62
N THR A 81 -0.67 -8.58 -9.35
CA THR A 81 -1.18 -8.40 -10.71
C THR A 81 -0.72 -9.52 -11.63
N TYR A 82 0.58 -9.86 -11.60
CA TYR A 82 1.09 -10.97 -12.39
C TYR A 82 0.50 -12.31 -11.97
N LYS A 83 0.34 -12.54 -10.66
CA LYS A 83 -0.23 -13.78 -10.14
C LYS A 83 -1.69 -13.99 -10.57
N LEU A 84 -2.47 -12.91 -10.71
CA LEU A 84 -3.90 -12.99 -11.07
C LEU A 84 -4.15 -12.91 -12.58
N THR A 85 -3.36 -12.13 -13.31
CA THR A 85 -3.64 -11.80 -14.72
C THR A 85 -2.62 -12.38 -15.70
N HIS A 86 -1.51 -12.95 -15.19
CA HIS A 86 -0.33 -13.32 -15.96
C HIS A 86 0.33 -12.17 -16.75
N LYS A 87 -0.11 -10.92 -16.53
CA LYS A 87 0.49 -9.71 -17.12
C LYS A 87 1.33 -8.97 -16.09
N ARG A 88 2.42 -8.34 -16.54
CA ARG A 88 3.33 -7.58 -15.66
C ARG A 88 3.09 -6.09 -15.81
N LEU A 89 2.86 -5.41 -14.68
CA LEU A 89 2.96 -3.96 -14.62
C LEU A 89 4.42 -3.58 -14.36
N SER A 90 4.87 -2.52 -15.03
CA SER A 90 6.19 -1.97 -14.76
C SER A 90 6.25 -1.41 -13.34
N THR A 91 7.28 -1.80 -12.57
CA THR A 91 7.54 -1.28 -11.22
C THR A 91 7.60 0.25 -11.20
N LYS A 92 8.24 0.86 -12.20
CA LYS A 92 8.32 2.33 -12.32
C LYS A 92 6.94 2.96 -12.52
N PHE A 93 6.10 2.34 -13.35
CA PHE A 93 4.73 2.81 -13.57
C PHE A 93 3.92 2.76 -12.29
N VAL A 94 3.93 1.62 -11.57
CA VAL A 94 3.21 1.46 -10.31
C VAL A 94 3.68 2.48 -9.27
N GLN A 95 5.00 2.70 -9.18
CA GLN A 95 5.57 3.64 -8.23
C GLN A 95 5.15 5.09 -8.54
N VAL A 96 5.28 5.52 -9.80
CA VAL A 96 4.90 6.89 -10.21
C VAL A 96 3.40 7.11 -10.05
N ALA A 97 2.57 6.19 -10.54
CA ALA A 97 1.11 6.29 -10.42
C ALA A 97 0.66 6.28 -8.96
N GLY A 98 1.25 5.42 -8.13
CA GLY A 98 0.97 5.35 -6.70
C GLY A 98 1.37 6.64 -5.96
N THR A 99 2.58 7.16 -6.21
CA THR A 99 3.02 8.44 -5.63
C THR A 99 2.09 9.58 -6.04
N PHE A 100 1.79 9.69 -7.33
CA PHE A 100 0.91 10.74 -7.85
C PHE A 100 -0.48 10.66 -7.20
N PHE A 101 -1.06 9.46 -7.11
CA PHE A 101 -2.34 9.24 -6.46
C PHE A 101 -2.34 9.68 -4.99
N ILE A 102 -1.30 9.29 -4.22
CA ILE A 102 -1.19 9.64 -2.80
C ILE A 102 -1.02 11.15 -2.62
N VAL A 103 -0.15 11.79 -3.42
CA VAL A 103 0.06 13.25 -3.36
C VAL A 103 -1.21 14.00 -3.71
N ALA A 104 -1.90 13.62 -4.80
CA ALA A 104 -3.17 14.25 -5.18
C ALA A 104 -4.22 14.08 -4.08
N SER A 105 -4.36 12.88 -3.53
CA SER A 105 -5.31 12.59 -2.45
C SER A 105 -5.03 13.42 -1.19
N LEU A 106 -3.76 13.55 -0.81
CA LEU A 106 -3.35 14.35 0.34
C LEU A 106 -3.64 15.84 0.12
N THR A 107 -3.27 16.38 -1.04
CA THR A 107 -3.53 17.78 -1.40
C THR A 107 -5.03 18.08 -1.39
N ILE A 108 -5.85 17.27 -2.07
CA ILE A 108 -7.30 17.45 -2.11
C ILE A 108 -7.90 17.38 -0.70
N SER A 109 -7.49 16.41 0.11
CA SER A 109 -8.07 16.19 1.45
C SER A 109 -7.72 17.30 2.43
N LEU A 110 -6.52 17.87 2.32
CA LEU A 110 -6.13 19.04 3.11
C LEU A 110 -6.87 20.29 2.61
N SER A 111 -6.88 20.55 1.30
CA SER A 111 -7.59 21.70 0.74
C SER A 111 -9.09 21.69 1.06
N ALA A 112 -9.77 20.54 0.96
CA ALA A 112 -11.19 20.40 1.28
C ALA A 112 -11.50 20.63 2.77
N LYS A 113 -10.52 20.40 3.66
CA LYS A 113 -10.67 20.62 5.11
C LYS A 113 -10.41 22.08 5.51
N PHE A 114 -9.54 22.78 4.77
CA PHE A 114 -9.13 24.16 5.04
C PHE A 114 -9.84 25.21 4.18
N LEU A 115 -10.56 24.82 3.12
CA LEU A 115 -11.55 25.72 2.53
C LEU A 115 -12.66 25.93 3.56
N PRO A 116 -12.98 27.17 3.96
CA PRO A 116 -14.22 27.42 4.69
C PRO A 116 -15.37 26.90 3.81
N SER A 117 -16.33 26.21 4.41
CA SER A 117 -17.62 25.97 3.79
C SER A 117 -18.21 27.33 3.41
N ILE A 118 -18.07 27.72 2.14
CA ILE A 118 -18.90 28.74 1.51
C ILE A 118 -20.21 28.05 1.14
N ILE A 119 -20.94 27.59 2.17
CA ILE A 119 -22.37 27.27 2.16
C ILE A 119 -22.86 27.56 3.56
#